data_AF-A0A5B7X6W7-F1
#
_entry.id   AF-A0A5B7X6W7-F1
#
_cell.length_a   1.000
_cell.length_b   1.000
_cell.length_c   1.000
_cell.angle_alpha   90.00
_cell.angle_beta   90.00
_cell.angle_gamma   90.00
#
_symmetry.space_group_name_H-M   'P 1'
#
loop_
_entity.id
_entity.type
_entity.pdbx_description
1 polymer ?
#
loop_
_entity_poly.entity_id
_entity_poly.type
_entity_poly.pdbx_seq_one_letter_code
_entity_poly.pdbx_strand_id
1 'polypeptide(L)'
;MKINFIKSSILLGAVLSFTACTDLELEETDSIFREDSGDGFSGVSDVPSALVGSYDQIRGQLDTQENLFALQEVTSDEMLVPTRGTDWGDNGLWRTLHQHTWDPNHQFILNSWNAYNRNVFNLSEIIAPESNANAQQLAEAKFLRAFSMFWVMDLFGQVPFREVDEGADVDPRVMTRSEAFDFVMKDLTEALPDLPATGPGPDANFASKASAHYLMAKILLNKHIYLGNATADAADMTQVVSHVDAISDFGFGLQSGYFEIFKPAVDTETIWFTNTGVGSRIWNGLHYFQTVPDNTGGGWNGFSTLAEFYDLFEGSPEHNHPDAGQEERRGFVPYEGTRVGEGDGYFAGGRDDDGDGFIDGSDIGIGFLFGQQYELDGNMTEDRGGNPLFYTKELPGLLGNNESTGIRVLKYHPTNGAYTGHMVLFRYADAHLMKAEAIMRGGTGGDALALVNELRELRQASPLGSLTEQDMLDERGRELYIEMWRRQDLIRFGQFTEAWEFKPATDDTRNLFPIPSIALTSNPNLVQNPGY
;
A
#
# COMPACT_ATOMS: atom_id res chain seq x y z
N MET A 1 61.05 -61.51 34.75
CA MET A 1 62.44 -61.20 34.35
C MET A 1 62.46 -61.17 32.82
N LYS A 2 62.72 -59.99 32.24
CA LYS A 2 63.31 -59.68 30.92
C LYS A 2 63.11 -60.61 29.69
N ILE A 3 62.93 -59.92 28.54
CA ILE A 3 63.36 -60.25 27.13
C ILE A 3 62.27 -60.93 26.28
N ASN A 4 61.61 -60.22 25.35
CA ASN A 4 62.02 -59.68 24.03
C ASN A 4 62.04 -60.73 22.90
N PHE A 5 61.52 -60.35 21.72
CA PHE A 5 62.11 -60.44 20.36
C PHE A 5 60.95 -60.36 19.32
N ILE A 6 60.64 -59.19 18.74
CA ILE A 6 61.24 -58.49 17.57
C ILE A 6 61.08 -59.25 16.25
N LYS A 7 60.59 -58.49 15.24
CA LYS A 7 60.91 -58.46 13.79
C LYS A 7 59.66 -58.70 12.92
N SER A 8 59.33 -57.92 11.90
CA SER A 8 59.98 -56.77 11.26
C SER A 8 59.04 -56.24 10.16
N SER A 9 59.05 -54.92 9.91
CA SER A 9 59.18 -54.25 8.58
C SER A 9 58.06 -54.47 7.51
N ILE A 10 57.55 -53.52 6.69
CA ILE A 10 58.07 -52.25 6.12
C ILE A 10 56.95 -51.58 5.25
N LEU A 11 57.01 -50.23 5.11
CA LEU A 11 56.47 -49.30 4.07
C LEU A 11 54.94 -49.26 3.76
N LEU A 12 54.21 -48.14 3.85
CA LEU A 12 54.27 -46.80 3.20
C LEU A 12 53.19 -46.70 2.10
N GLY A 13 52.23 -45.80 2.27
CA GLY A 13 51.26 -45.43 1.24
C GLY A 13 50.12 -44.59 1.80
N ALA A 14 50.22 -43.26 1.67
CA ALA A 14 49.13 -42.34 1.94
C ALA A 14 48.07 -42.44 0.82
N VAL A 15 46.79 -42.56 1.19
CA VAL A 15 45.67 -42.07 0.40
C VAL A 15 44.65 -41.48 1.38
N LEU A 16 44.51 -40.15 1.32
CA LEU A 16 43.35 -39.42 1.81
C LEU A 16 42.12 -39.93 1.03
N SER A 17 41.11 -40.43 1.73
CA SER A 17 39.79 -40.62 1.16
C SER A 17 38.75 -40.21 2.19
N PHE A 18 38.04 -39.15 1.84
CA PHE A 18 36.89 -38.60 2.50
C PHE A 18 35.80 -39.66 2.68
N THR A 19 35.32 -39.83 3.91
CA THR A 19 33.98 -40.39 4.17
C THR A 19 33.35 -39.55 5.28
N ALA A 20 32.90 -38.35 4.91
CA ALA A 20 31.85 -37.64 5.63
C ALA A 20 30.54 -37.94 4.90
N CYS A 21 29.92 -39.08 5.24
CA CYS A 21 28.49 -39.26 5.01
C CYS A 21 27.83 -38.87 6.34
N THR A 22 27.72 -37.57 6.59
CA THR A 22 26.61 -37.11 7.41
C THR A 22 25.40 -37.16 6.49
N ASP A 23 24.51 -38.10 6.77
CA ASP A 23 23.15 -38.10 6.28
C ASP A 23 22.51 -36.79 6.77
N LEU A 24 22.57 -35.76 5.93
CA LEU A 24 21.81 -34.54 6.10
C LEU A 24 20.45 -34.83 5.46
N GLU A 25 19.58 -35.51 6.20
CA GLU A 25 18.16 -35.25 6.00
C GLU A 25 17.95 -33.80 6.47
N LEU A 26 17.79 -32.90 5.50
CA LEU A 26 17.25 -31.58 5.78
C LEU A 26 15.85 -31.80 6.36
N GLU A 27 15.68 -31.53 7.66
CA GLU A 27 14.34 -31.22 8.17
C GLU A 27 13.94 -29.87 7.56
N GLU A 28 13.39 -29.93 6.35
CA GLU A 28 12.86 -28.78 5.63
C GLU A 28 11.56 -28.35 6.27
N THR A 29 11.63 -27.37 7.17
CA THR A 29 10.46 -26.87 7.92
C THR A 29 9.61 -25.86 7.14
N ASP A 30 10.06 -25.42 5.96
CA ASP A 30 9.42 -24.33 5.19
C ASP A 30 8.83 -24.76 3.84
N SER A 31 8.95 -26.04 3.47
CA SER A 31 8.40 -26.58 2.23
C SER A 31 7.16 -27.42 2.54
N ILE A 32 5.96 -26.94 2.18
CA ILE A 32 4.80 -27.82 2.05
C ILE A 32 5.03 -28.66 0.79
N PHE A 33 5.60 -29.86 0.94
CA PHE A 33 5.61 -30.85 -0.13
C PHE A 33 4.19 -31.41 -0.27
N ARG A 34 3.58 -31.23 -1.45
CA ARG A 34 2.65 -32.25 -1.93
C ARG A 34 3.49 -33.49 -2.21
N GLU A 35 3.12 -34.63 -1.64
CA GLU A 35 3.62 -35.91 -2.16
C GLU A 35 3.34 -35.91 -3.66
N ASP A 36 4.40 -36.00 -4.46
CA ASP A 36 4.34 -36.12 -5.90
C ASP A 36 3.70 -37.48 -6.22
N SER A 37 2.38 -37.55 -6.09
CA SER A 37 1.59 -38.56 -6.78
C SER A 37 1.73 -38.18 -8.24
N GLY A 38 2.63 -38.84 -8.98
CA GLY A 38 3.01 -38.53 -10.37
C GLY A 38 1.88 -38.61 -11.42
N ASP A 39 0.76 -37.96 -11.14
CA ASP A 39 -0.53 -37.92 -11.84
C ASP A 39 -0.97 -36.45 -12.10
N GLY A 40 -0.09 -35.47 -11.86
CA GLY A 40 -0.32 -34.05 -12.13
C GLY A 40 -1.16 -33.33 -11.04
N PHE A 41 -1.45 -32.04 -11.28
CA PHE A 41 -2.29 -31.24 -10.39
C PHE A 41 -3.75 -31.74 -10.44
N SER A 42 -4.29 -32.15 -9.29
CA SER A 42 -5.62 -32.75 -9.18
C SER A 42 -6.76 -31.78 -8.86
N GLY A 43 -6.49 -30.46 -8.85
CA GLY A 43 -7.44 -29.44 -8.41
C GLY A 43 -7.42 -29.14 -6.91
N VAL A 44 -7.93 -27.97 -6.55
CA VAL A 44 -8.22 -27.54 -5.18
C VAL A 44 -9.49 -28.23 -4.71
N SER A 45 -9.40 -29.01 -3.63
CA SER A 45 -10.53 -29.81 -3.13
C SER A 45 -11.66 -29.00 -2.49
N ASP A 46 -11.35 -27.83 -1.94
CA ASP A 46 -12.30 -26.92 -1.30
C ASP A 46 -12.07 -25.48 -1.80
N VAL A 47 -12.59 -25.20 -3.00
CA VAL A 47 -12.52 -23.88 -3.64
C VAL A 47 -13.08 -22.76 -2.76
N PRO A 48 -14.27 -22.88 -2.13
CA PRO A 48 -14.78 -21.84 -1.24
C PRO A 48 -13.79 -21.44 -0.15
N SER A 49 -13.23 -22.40 0.59
CA SER A 49 -12.28 -22.12 1.66
C SER A 49 -10.96 -21.55 1.13
N ALA A 50 -10.46 -22.05 0.00
CA ALA A 50 -9.25 -21.54 -0.63
C ALA A 50 -9.39 -20.09 -1.11
N LEU A 51 -10.56 -19.72 -1.65
CA LEU A 51 -10.86 -18.35 -2.06
C LEU A 51 -10.93 -17.40 -0.87
N VAL A 52 -11.61 -17.79 0.22
CA VAL A 52 -11.60 -17.02 1.48
C VAL A 52 -10.18 -16.84 2.01
N GLY A 53 -9.38 -17.91 2.02
CA GLY A 53 -7.97 -17.85 2.41
C GLY A 53 -7.15 -16.91 1.52
N SER A 54 -7.48 -16.79 0.24
CA SER A 54 -6.82 -15.85 -0.68
C SER A 54 -7.17 -14.39 -0.38
N TYR A 55 -8.43 -14.10 -0.02
CA TYR A 55 -8.80 -12.78 0.50
C TYR A 55 -8.00 -12.47 1.77
N ASP A 56 -8.04 -13.35 2.78
CA ASP A 56 -7.36 -13.17 4.07
C ASP A 56 -5.85 -12.98 3.93
N GLN A 57 -5.22 -13.72 3.02
CA GLN A 57 -3.82 -13.57 2.65
C GLN A 57 -3.52 -12.15 2.16
N ILE A 58 -4.36 -11.60 1.28
CA ILE A 58 -4.23 -10.22 0.78
C ILE A 58 -4.48 -9.22 1.91
N ARG A 59 -5.47 -9.48 2.80
CA ARG A 59 -5.75 -8.60 3.95
C ARG A 59 -4.52 -8.43 4.84
N GLY A 60 -3.87 -9.52 5.21
CA GLY A 60 -2.66 -9.50 6.04
C GLY A 60 -1.41 -8.98 5.34
N GLN A 61 -1.43 -8.82 4.01
CA GLN A 61 -0.34 -8.14 3.28
C GLN A 61 -0.51 -6.61 3.29
N LEU A 62 -1.73 -6.15 3.58
CA LEU A 62 -2.10 -4.74 3.49
C LEU A 62 -2.28 -4.09 4.87
N ASP A 63 -2.33 -4.84 5.97
CA ASP A 63 -2.54 -4.31 7.33
C ASP A 63 -1.32 -3.57 7.92
N THR A 64 -0.17 -3.69 7.27
CA THR A 64 1.13 -3.20 7.74
C THR A 64 1.48 -1.82 7.16
N GLN A 65 2.43 -1.15 7.82
CA GLN A 65 3.15 0.05 7.37
C GLN A 65 4.42 -0.28 6.56
N GLU A 66 4.76 -1.56 6.43
CA GLU A 66 5.92 -2.07 5.70
C GLU A 66 5.54 -2.53 4.28
N ASN A 67 6.47 -3.19 3.58
CA ASN A 67 6.20 -3.91 2.33
C ASN A 67 5.51 -3.03 1.28
N LEU A 68 4.38 -3.44 0.69
CA LEU A 68 3.73 -2.70 -0.38
C LEU A 68 3.45 -1.25 0.01
N PHE A 69 2.95 -1.01 1.23
CA PHE A 69 2.66 0.35 1.70
C PHE A 69 3.91 1.22 1.69
N ALA A 70 5.02 0.70 2.25
CA ALA A 70 6.29 1.41 2.26
C ALA A 70 6.83 1.67 0.83
N LEU A 71 6.66 0.71 -0.09
CA LEU A 71 7.08 0.85 -1.49
C LEU A 71 6.22 1.82 -2.30
N GLN A 72 5.00 2.12 -1.89
CA GLN A 72 4.14 3.10 -2.55
C GLN A 72 4.30 4.50 -1.94
N GLU A 73 4.56 4.57 -0.63
CA GLU A 73 4.51 5.85 0.09
C GLU A 73 5.83 6.36 0.62
N VAL A 74 6.68 5.52 1.21
CA VAL A 74 7.98 6.00 1.75
C VAL A 74 8.94 6.36 0.61
N THR A 75 8.69 5.87 -0.60
CA THR A 75 9.42 6.26 -1.80
C THR A 75 8.83 7.49 -2.51
N SER A 76 7.72 8.05 -2.01
CA SER A 76 7.09 9.24 -2.58
C SER A 76 7.45 10.51 -1.80
N ASP A 77 6.90 11.64 -2.23
CA ASP A 77 6.98 12.94 -1.56
C ASP A 77 5.97 13.08 -0.40
N GLU A 78 5.09 12.10 -0.18
CA GLU A 78 4.10 12.15 0.90
C GLU A 78 4.69 11.85 2.26
N MET A 79 5.77 11.08 2.31
CA MET A 79 6.19 10.45 3.56
C MET A 79 7.70 10.32 3.72
N LEU A 80 8.13 10.56 4.95
CA LEU A 80 9.48 10.42 5.41
C LEU A 80 9.47 9.71 6.78
N VAL A 81 10.33 8.71 6.93
CA VAL A 81 10.51 8.00 8.19
C VAL A 81 11.93 8.29 8.70
N PRO A 82 12.09 9.27 9.61
CA PRO A 82 13.40 9.65 10.10
C PRO A 82 13.84 8.71 11.22
N THR A 83 15.16 8.54 11.38
CA THR A 83 15.68 7.87 12.58
C THR A 83 15.54 8.80 13.78
N ARG A 84 14.91 8.31 14.86
CA ARG A 84 14.67 9.06 16.11
C ARG A 84 15.34 8.36 17.27
N GLY A 85 16.46 8.90 17.73
CA GLY A 85 17.30 8.25 18.74
C GLY A 85 17.78 6.88 18.25
N THR A 86 17.38 5.81 18.96
CA THR A 86 17.67 4.41 18.60
C THR A 86 16.59 3.76 17.75
N ASP A 87 15.43 4.41 17.60
CA ASP A 87 14.26 3.85 16.93
C ASP A 87 14.22 4.30 15.46
N TRP A 88 13.49 3.55 14.62
CA TRP A 88 13.30 3.85 13.19
C TRP A 88 14.61 3.93 12.39
N GLY A 89 15.68 3.37 12.96
CA GLY A 89 16.95 3.19 12.28
C GLY A 89 16.89 2.01 11.32
N ASP A 90 16.34 0.87 11.77
CA ASP A 90 16.07 -0.38 11.02
C ASP A 90 17.12 -0.73 9.97
N ASN A 91 18.40 -0.61 10.34
CA ASN A 91 19.56 -0.80 9.46
C ASN A 91 19.51 -0.01 8.14
N GLY A 92 18.79 1.10 8.11
CA GLY A 92 18.66 2.02 6.98
C GLY A 92 17.51 1.74 6.02
N LEU A 93 16.69 0.70 6.24
CA LEU A 93 15.62 0.29 5.30
C LEU A 93 14.78 1.49 4.84
N TRP A 94 14.20 2.23 5.78
CA TRP A 94 13.35 3.39 5.49
C TRP A 94 14.06 4.51 4.74
N ARG A 95 15.30 4.83 5.16
CA ARG A 95 16.08 5.90 4.53
C ARG A 95 16.45 5.54 3.09
N THR A 96 16.77 4.28 2.83
CA THR A 96 17.08 3.84 1.46
C THR A 96 15.86 3.93 0.54
N LEU A 97 14.66 3.67 1.07
CA LEU A 97 13.39 3.93 0.36
C LEU A 97 13.20 5.41 0.06
N HIS A 98 13.26 6.27 1.07
CA HIS A 98 13.05 7.70 0.85
C HIS A 98 14.09 8.33 -0.11
N GLN A 99 15.36 7.93 0.01
CA GLN A 99 16.46 8.47 -0.80
C GLN A 99 16.61 7.84 -2.18
N HIS A 100 15.80 6.83 -2.52
CA HIS A 100 15.94 6.08 -3.78
C HIS A 100 17.29 5.37 -3.95
N THR A 101 17.84 4.87 -2.84
CA THR A 101 19.16 4.19 -2.78
C THR A 101 19.05 2.71 -2.41
N TRP A 102 17.85 2.12 -2.46
CA TRP A 102 17.63 0.70 -2.24
C TRP A 102 18.42 -0.19 -3.22
N ASP A 103 18.69 -1.41 -2.79
CA ASP A 103 19.37 -2.44 -3.56
C ASP A 103 18.52 -3.74 -3.66
N PRO A 104 18.91 -4.71 -4.52
CA PRO A 104 18.17 -5.96 -4.71
C PRO A 104 17.97 -6.86 -3.47
N ASN A 105 18.59 -6.55 -2.33
CA ASN A 105 18.44 -7.29 -1.07
C ASN A 105 17.55 -6.56 -0.06
N HIS A 106 16.93 -5.43 -0.44
CA HIS A 106 16.05 -4.70 0.45
C HIS A 106 14.84 -5.55 0.89
N GLN A 107 14.63 -5.69 2.19
CA GLN A 107 13.67 -6.64 2.77
C GLN A 107 12.24 -6.42 2.29
N PHE A 108 11.75 -5.17 2.26
CA PHE A 108 10.38 -4.87 1.84
C PHE A 108 10.14 -5.13 0.35
N ILE A 109 11.20 -5.07 -0.47
CA ILE A 109 11.14 -5.39 -1.90
C ILE A 109 11.00 -6.92 -2.06
N LEU A 110 11.84 -7.69 -1.38
CA LEU A 110 11.76 -9.16 -1.37
C LEU A 110 10.41 -9.66 -0.83
N ASN A 111 9.93 -9.09 0.28
CA ASN A 111 8.66 -9.48 0.89
C ASN A 111 7.48 -9.25 -0.05
N SER A 112 7.41 -8.06 -0.67
CA SER A 112 6.36 -7.73 -1.64
C SER A 112 6.44 -8.64 -2.87
N TRP A 113 7.63 -8.87 -3.41
CA TRP A 113 7.84 -9.81 -4.52
C TRP A 113 7.29 -11.21 -4.20
N ASN A 114 7.68 -11.77 -3.05
CA ASN A 114 7.26 -13.12 -2.64
C ASN A 114 5.75 -13.18 -2.39
N ALA A 115 5.20 -12.18 -1.70
CA ALA A 115 3.78 -12.13 -1.34
C ALA A 115 2.87 -12.18 -2.56
N TYR A 116 3.08 -11.27 -3.53
CA TYR A 116 2.18 -11.17 -4.67
C TYR A 116 2.39 -12.27 -5.71
N ASN A 117 3.62 -12.77 -5.92
CA ASN A 117 3.85 -13.93 -6.78
C ASN A 117 3.22 -15.21 -6.20
N ARG A 118 3.28 -15.40 -4.87
CA ARG A 118 2.59 -16.51 -4.21
C ARG A 118 1.08 -16.43 -4.40
N ASN A 119 0.48 -15.25 -4.25
CA ASN A 119 -0.95 -15.06 -4.50
C ASN A 119 -1.31 -15.45 -5.95
N VAL A 120 -0.51 -15.03 -6.94
CA VAL A 120 -0.75 -15.36 -8.35
C VAL A 120 -0.79 -16.87 -8.58
N PHE A 121 0.13 -17.63 -7.98
CA PHE A 121 0.14 -19.09 -8.11
C PHE A 121 -1.07 -19.73 -7.40
N ASN A 122 -1.32 -19.41 -6.14
CA ASN A 122 -2.45 -19.96 -5.37
C ASN A 122 -3.80 -19.70 -6.05
N LEU A 123 -3.98 -18.52 -6.63
CA LEU A 123 -5.19 -18.18 -7.37
C LEU A 123 -5.27 -18.91 -8.72
N SER A 124 -4.13 -19.19 -9.35
CA SER A 124 -4.09 -20.03 -10.56
C SER A 124 -4.53 -21.46 -10.27
N GLU A 125 -4.20 -22.02 -9.10
CA GLU A 125 -4.72 -23.31 -8.66
C GLU A 125 -6.25 -23.30 -8.54
N ILE A 126 -6.84 -22.25 -7.97
CA ILE A 126 -8.30 -22.12 -7.86
C ILE A 126 -8.95 -22.01 -9.25
N ILE A 127 -8.32 -21.27 -10.17
CA ILE A 127 -8.82 -21.01 -11.54
C ILE A 127 -8.73 -22.24 -12.44
N ALA A 128 -7.79 -23.14 -12.16
CA ALA A 128 -7.55 -24.34 -12.95
C ALA A 128 -8.83 -25.19 -13.11
N PRO A 129 -9.14 -25.71 -14.31
CA PRO A 129 -10.35 -26.50 -14.56
C PRO A 129 -10.54 -27.67 -13.60
N GLU A 130 -9.44 -28.30 -13.16
CA GLU A 130 -9.39 -29.42 -12.23
C GLU A 130 -10.00 -29.07 -10.86
N SER A 131 -9.97 -27.80 -10.47
CA SER A 131 -10.54 -27.30 -9.21
C SER A 131 -12.06 -27.18 -9.24
N ASN A 132 -12.69 -27.26 -10.42
CA ASN A 132 -14.14 -27.23 -10.59
C ASN A 132 -14.84 -26.03 -9.90
N ALA A 133 -14.18 -24.86 -9.88
CA ALA A 133 -14.76 -23.62 -9.37
C ALA A 133 -16.03 -23.25 -10.14
N ASN A 134 -17.06 -22.74 -9.45
CA ASN A 134 -18.23 -22.20 -10.12
C ASN A 134 -17.91 -20.83 -10.78
N ALA A 135 -18.83 -20.32 -11.61
CA ALA A 135 -18.59 -19.10 -12.39
C ALA A 135 -18.20 -17.88 -11.52
N GLN A 136 -18.88 -17.67 -10.39
CA GLN A 136 -18.58 -16.55 -9.49
C GLN A 136 -17.22 -16.75 -8.80
N GLN A 137 -16.93 -17.95 -8.30
CA GLN A 137 -15.65 -18.28 -7.67
C GLN A 137 -14.47 -18.09 -8.64
N LEU A 138 -14.65 -18.52 -9.90
CA LEU A 138 -13.68 -18.32 -10.96
C LEU A 138 -13.46 -16.83 -11.26
N ALA A 139 -14.53 -16.03 -11.30
CA ALA A 139 -14.45 -14.60 -11.51
C ALA A 139 -13.74 -13.86 -10.37
N GLU A 140 -14.07 -14.17 -9.12
CA GLU A 140 -13.40 -13.60 -7.95
C GLU A 140 -11.92 -14.00 -7.90
N ALA A 141 -11.59 -15.27 -8.16
CA ALA A 141 -10.20 -15.72 -8.21
C ALA A 141 -9.40 -15.02 -9.33
N LYS A 142 -9.98 -14.85 -10.52
CA LYS A 142 -9.37 -14.08 -11.62
C LYS A 142 -9.16 -12.62 -11.25
N PHE A 143 -10.15 -11.97 -10.61
CA PHE A 143 -10.00 -10.60 -10.15
C PHE A 143 -8.85 -10.45 -9.14
N LEU A 144 -8.76 -11.33 -8.13
CA LEU A 144 -7.67 -11.30 -7.15
C LEU A 144 -6.32 -11.62 -7.78
N ARG A 145 -6.29 -12.49 -8.81
CA ARG A 145 -5.05 -12.83 -9.53
C ARG A 145 -4.57 -11.64 -10.33
N ALA A 146 -5.48 -10.98 -11.04
CA ALA A 146 -5.25 -9.73 -11.74
C ALA A 146 -4.75 -8.64 -10.78
N PHE A 147 -5.37 -8.46 -9.61
CA PHE A 147 -4.93 -7.51 -8.59
C PHE A 147 -3.51 -7.81 -8.08
N SER A 148 -3.20 -9.08 -7.80
CA SER A 148 -1.87 -9.47 -7.31
C SER A 148 -0.80 -9.33 -8.41
N MET A 149 -1.11 -9.76 -9.63
CA MET A 149 -0.20 -9.65 -10.77
C MET A 149 0.02 -8.20 -11.20
N PHE A 150 -0.99 -7.34 -11.06
CA PHE A 150 -0.88 -5.91 -11.27
C PHE A 150 0.25 -5.30 -10.41
N TRP A 151 0.32 -5.65 -9.12
CA TRP A 151 1.40 -5.16 -8.26
C TRP A 151 2.77 -5.69 -8.67
N VAL A 152 2.88 -6.96 -9.07
CA VAL A 152 4.17 -7.49 -9.59
C VAL A 152 4.58 -6.74 -10.86
N MET A 153 3.64 -6.52 -11.78
CA MET A 153 3.86 -5.80 -13.03
C MET A 153 4.23 -4.32 -12.82
N ASP A 154 3.55 -3.62 -11.91
CA ASP A 154 3.79 -2.21 -11.62
C ASP A 154 5.15 -2.00 -10.94
N LEU A 155 5.46 -2.82 -9.94
CA LEU A 155 6.69 -2.70 -9.15
C LEU A 155 7.93 -3.14 -9.92
N PHE A 156 7.84 -4.23 -10.69
CA PHE A 156 9.04 -4.92 -11.18
C PHE A 156 9.14 -5.01 -12.70
N GLY A 157 8.05 -4.85 -13.45
CA GLY A 157 8.05 -4.93 -14.92
C GLY A 157 8.37 -6.32 -15.51
N GLN A 158 8.64 -7.32 -14.67
CA GLN A 158 8.88 -8.71 -15.03
C GLN A 158 8.06 -9.59 -14.09
N VAL A 159 7.20 -10.44 -14.65
CA VAL A 159 6.28 -11.27 -13.88
C VAL A 159 6.61 -12.74 -14.12
N PRO A 160 7.23 -13.45 -13.16
CA PRO A 160 7.39 -14.89 -13.27
C PRO A 160 6.02 -15.56 -13.21
N PHE A 161 5.82 -16.55 -14.06
CA PHE A 161 4.57 -17.29 -14.15
C PHE A 161 4.86 -18.75 -14.43
N ARG A 162 4.09 -19.62 -13.80
CA ARG A 162 4.11 -21.06 -14.06
C ARG A 162 2.67 -21.58 -14.09
N GLU A 163 2.44 -22.57 -14.92
CA GLU A 163 1.17 -23.29 -14.93
C GLU A 163 1.12 -24.24 -13.72
N VAL A 164 -0.10 -24.65 -13.34
CA VAL A 164 -0.34 -25.44 -12.12
C VAL A 164 0.15 -26.89 -12.23
N ASP A 165 0.30 -27.39 -13.46
CA ASP A 165 0.72 -28.75 -13.80
C ASP A 165 2.22 -28.85 -14.12
N GLU A 166 2.95 -27.73 -14.14
CA GLU A 166 4.40 -27.72 -14.32
C GLU A 166 5.10 -28.23 -13.05
N GLY A 167 5.99 -29.21 -13.21
CA GLY A 167 6.77 -29.82 -12.12
C GLY A 167 7.81 -28.88 -11.50
N ALA A 168 8.31 -29.21 -10.31
CA ALA A 168 9.29 -28.38 -9.59
C ALA A 168 10.63 -28.21 -10.33
N ASP A 169 10.92 -29.06 -11.31
CA ASP A 169 12.08 -29.02 -12.20
C ASP A 169 11.91 -28.08 -13.41
N VAL A 170 10.71 -27.54 -13.61
CA VAL A 170 10.42 -26.53 -14.65
C VAL A 170 10.55 -25.13 -14.05
N ASP A 171 11.55 -24.40 -14.53
CA ASP A 171 11.74 -22.99 -14.17
C ASP A 171 10.55 -22.14 -14.65
N PRO A 172 9.96 -21.27 -13.81
CA PRO A 172 8.89 -20.38 -14.25
C PRO A 172 9.32 -19.52 -15.44
N ARG A 173 8.47 -19.40 -16.45
CA ARG A 173 8.66 -18.42 -17.53
C ARG A 173 8.51 -17.01 -16.96
N VAL A 174 9.10 -16.03 -17.64
CA VAL A 174 9.00 -14.62 -17.24
C VAL A 174 8.23 -13.86 -18.30
N MET A 175 7.05 -13.36 -17.94
CA MET A 175 6.30 -12.43 -18.78
C MET A 175 6.99 -11.07 -18.76
N THR A 176 7.12 -10.47 -19.94
CA THR A 176 7.39 -9.04 -20.07
C THR A 176 6.25 -8.21 -19.49
N ARG A 177 6.50 -6.94 -19.17
CA ARG A 177 5.47 -6.01 -18.68
C ARG A 177 4.25 -5.92 -19.59
N SER A 178 4.45 -5.99 -20.92
CA SER A 178 3.35 -5.97 -21.89
C SER A 178 2.52 -7.26 -21.86
N GLU A 179 3.16 -8.43 -21.78
CA GLU A 179 2.44 -9.71 -21.70
C GLU A 179 1.67 -9.82 -20.39
N ALA A 180 2.25 -9.35 -19.28
CA ALA A 180 1.57 -9.27 -17.99
C ALA A 180 0.38 -8.32 -18.04
N PHE A 181 0.51 -7.16 -18.70
CA PHE A 181 -0.61 -6.23 -18.91
C PHE A 181 -1.78 -6.91 -19.63
N ASP A 182 -1.50 -7.59 -20.75
CA ASP A 182 -2.52 -8.28 -21.53
C ASP A 182 -3.17 -9.41 -20.72
N PHE A 183 -2.39 -10.13 -19.92
CA PHE A 183 -2.88 -11.19 -19.04
C PHE A 183 -3.82 -10.64 -17.96
N VAL A 184 -3.43 -9.56 -17.28
CA VAL A 184 -4.23 -8.91 -16.24
C VAL A 184 -5.54 -8.36 -16.82
N MET A 185 -5.48 -7.66 -17.96
CA MET A 185 -6.67 -7.13 -18.62
C MET A 185 -7.61 -8.24 -19.09
N LYS A 186 -7.07 -9.37 -19.57
CA LYS A 186 -7.85 -10.56 -19.92
C LYS A 186 -8.57 -11.13 -18.70
N ASP A 187 -7.87 -11.35 -17.58
CA ASP A 187 -8.46 -11.88 -16.36
C ASP A 187 -9.61 -10.99 -15.86
N LEU A 188 -9.43 -9.66 -15.85
CA LEU A 188 -10.46 -8.71 -15.45
C LEU A 188 -11.66 -8.72 -16.39
N THR A 189 -11.42 -8.77 -17.71
CA THR A 189 -12.49 -8.81 -18.71
C THR A 189 -13.31 -10.10 -18.61
N GLU A 190 -12.64 -11.24 -18.40
CA GLU A 190 -13.30 -12.54 -18.23
C GLU A 190 -14.01 -12.69 -16.88
N ALA A 191 -13.53 -12.02 -15.82
CA ALA A 191 -14.19 -12.01 -14.51
C ALA A 191 -15.46 -11.15 -14.49
N LEU A 192 -15.43 -9.99 -15.16
CA LEU A 192 -16.49 -8.98 -15.12
C LEU A 192 -17.94 -9.50 -15.26
N PRO A 193 -18.31 -10.40 -16.20
CA PRO A 193 -19.70 -10.84 -16.35
C PRO A 193 -20.26 -11.55 -15.12
N ASP A 194 -19.43 -12.30 -14.40
CA ASP A 194 -19.82 -13.21 -13.32
C ASP A 194 -19.50 -12.67 -11.91
N LEU A 195 -18.86 -11.49 -11.82
CA LEU A 195 -18.71 -10.78 -10.55
C LEU A 195 -20.04 -10.21 -10.03
N PRO A 196 -20.23 -10.10 -8.70
CA PRO A 196 -21.38 -9.44 -8.10
C PRO A 196 -21.57 -7.98 -8.56
N ALA A 197 -22.81 -7.60 -8.86
CA ALA A 197 -23.20 -6.21 -9.11
C ALA A 197 -23.60 -5.54 -7.79
N THR A 198 -22.60 -5.05 -7.07
CA THR A 198 -22.76 -4.43 -5.74
C THR A 198 -22.60 -2.92 -5.85
N GLY A 199 -23.54 -2.16 -5.28
CA GLY A 199 -23.41 -0.71 -5.07
C GLY A 199 -22.79 -0.39 -3.70
N PRO A 200 -22.81 0.87 -3.26
CA PRO A 200 -22.28 1.22 -1.95
C PRO A 200 -23.00 0.47 -0.82
N GLY A 201 -22.25 -0.17 0.08
CA GLY A 201 -22.84 -1.01 1.13
C GLY A 201 -21.84 -1.91 1.86
N PRO A 202 -22.32 -2.66 2.88
CA PRO A 202 -21.47 -3.52 3.71
C PRO A 202 -20.88 -4.72 2.96
N ASP A 203 -21.45 -5.06 1.81
CA ASP A 203 -21.00 -6.16 0.94
C ASP A 203 -19.88 -5.71 -0.04
N ALA A 204 -19.44 -4.45 0.02
CA ALA A 204 -18.33 -3.92 -0.77
C ALA A 204 -16.94 -4.39 -0.27
N ASN A 205 -16.87 -5.51 0.47
CA ASN A 205 -15.62 -6.12 0.94
C ASN A 205 -15.13 -7.31 0.12
N PHE A 206 -15.85 -7.65 -0.94
CA PHE A 206 -15.48 -8.65 -1.94
C PHE A 206 -15.35 -8.01 -3.33
N ALA A 207 -14.70 -8.72 -4.24
CA ALA A 207 -14.62 -8.32 -5.64
C ALA A 207 -16.03 -8.13 -6.23
N SER A 208 -16.22 -7.05 -6.98
CA SER A 208 -17.48 -6.68 -7.61
C SER A 208 -17.24 -6.18 -9.03
N LYS A 209 -18.30 -6.00 -9.81
CA LYS A 209 -18.19 -5.36 -11.13
C LYS A 209 -17.60 -3.95 -11.04
N ALA A 210 -17.94 -3.21 -9.99
CA ALA A 210 -17.39 -1.87 -9.75
C ALA A 210 -15.89 -1.92 -9.43
N SER A 211 -15.44 -2.88 -8.60
CA SER A 211 -14.00 -3.03 -8.30
C SER A 211 -13.20 -3.46 -9.53
N ALA A 212 -13.77 -4.30 -10.41
CA ALA A 212 -13.16 -4.68 -11.67
C ALA A 212 -13.05 -3.50 -12.64
N HIS A 213 -14.11 -2.69 -12.79
CA HIS A 213 -14.07 -1.45 -13.57
C HIS A 213 -13.04 -0.46 -13.05
N TYR A 214 -12.96 -0.30 -11.73
CA TYR A 214 -11.96 0.55 -11.11
C TYR A 214 -10.54 0.10 -11.46
N LEU A 215 -10.23 -1.20 -11.28
CA LEU A 215 -8.90 -1.71 -11.55
C LEU A 215 -8.54 -1.63 -13.04
N MET A 216 -9.49 -1.89 -13.94
CA MET A 216 -9.31 -1.68 -15.39
C MET A 216 -9.03 -0.21 -15.71
N ALA A 217 -9.76 0.73 -15.12
CA ALA A 217 -9.53 2.17 -15.29
C ALA A 217 -8.12 2.56 -14.82
N LYS A 218 -7.69 2.11 -13.64
CA LYS A 218 -6.35 2.35 -13.09
C LYS A 218 -5.25 1.83 -14.00
N ILE A 219 -5.41 0.60 -14.51
CA ILE A 219 -4.43 -0.05 -15.38
C ILE A 219 -4.36 0.66 -16.75
N LEU A 220 -5.50 1.01 -17.34
CA LEU A 220 -5.57 1.71 -18.63
C LEU A 220 -4.99 3.13 -18.54
N LEU A 221 -5.23 3.85 -17.45
CA LEU A 221 -4.65 5.18 -17.22
C LEU A 221 -3.11 5.14 -17.28
N ASN A 222 -2.52 4.07 -16.75
CA ASN A 222 -1.06 3.87 -16.70
C ASN A 222 -0.51 3.02 -17.86
N LYS A 223 -1.35 2.58 -18.82
CA LYS A 223 -0.93 1.69 -19.91
C LYS A 223 0.28 2.21 -20.69
N HIS A 224 0.33 3.51 -20.96
CA HIS A 224 1.46 4.12 -21.67
C HIS A 224 2.79 3.96 -20.91
N ILE A 225 2.77 4.03 -19.57
CA ILE A 225 3.94 3.74 -18.73
C ILE A 225 4.33 2.27 -18.82
N TYR A 226 3.35 1.35 -18.78
CA TYR A 226 3.61 -0.09 -18.82
C TYR A 226 4.16 -0.56 -20.17
N LEU A 227 3.74 0.09 -21.26
CA LEU A 227 4.17 -0.22 -22.62
C LEU A 227 5.35 0.63 -23.11
N GLY A 228 5.86 1.55 -22.28
CA GLY A 228 7.00 2.41 -22.63
C GLY A 228 6.69 3.48 -23.69
N ASN A 229 5.43 3.91 -23.77
CA ASN A 229 4.98 4.98 -24.66
C ASN A 229 5.16 6.35 -23.97
N ALA A 230 5.63 7.35 -24.73
CA ALA A 230 5.88 8.69 -24.19
C ALA A 230 4.61 9.43 -23.74
N THR A 231 3.45 9.12 -24.33
CA THR A 231 2.17 9.78 -24.02
C THR A 231 1.05 8.76 -23.96
N ALA A 232 0.00 9.06 -23.18
CA ALA A 232 -1.24 8.30 -23.16
C ALA A 232 -1.96 8.35 -24.52
N ASP A 233 -2.57 7.23 -24.91
CA ASP A 233 -3.43 7.17 -26.11
C ASP A 233 -4.85 7.62 -25.77
N ALA A 234 -5.42 8.50 -26.59
CA ALA A 234 -6.74 9.10 -26.35
C ALA A 234 -7.89 8.07 -26.34
N ALA A 235 -7.76 6.96 -27.08
CA ALA A 235 -8.76 5.88 -27.06
C ALA A 235 -8.68 5.07 -25.76
N ASP A 236 -7.48 4.85 -25.22
CA ASP A 236 -7.31 4.26 -23.89
C ASP A 236 -7.87 5.18 -22.81
N MET A 237 -7.64 6.50 -22.91
CA MET A 237 -8.22 7.48 -21.97
C MET A 237 -9.75 7.52 -22.05
N THR A 238 -10.34 7.39 -23.24
CA THR A 238 -11.80 7.27 -23.39
C THR A 238 -12.35 5.99 -22.73
N GLN A 239 -11.58 4.90 -22.73
CA GLN A 239 -11.97 3.68 -22.00
C GLN A 239 -11.89 3.87 -20.48
N VAL A 240 -10.91 4.62 -19.97
CA VAL A 240 -10.86 5.02 -18.55
C VAL A 240 -12.15 5.74 -18.17
N VAL A 241 -12.55 6.75 -18.95
CA VAL A 241 -13.81 7.48 -18.72
C VAL A 241 -15.02 6.53 -18.70
N SER A 242 -15.09 5.61 -19.67
CA SER A 242 -16.19 4.64 -19.77
C SER A 242 -16.27 3.69 -18.58
N HIS A 243 -15.13 3.26 -18.05
CA HIS A 243 -15.08 2.43 -16.84
C HIS A 243 -15.50 3.20 -15.60
N VAL A 244 -15.12 4.47 -15.48
CA VAL A 244 -15.56 5.32 -14.36
C VAL A 244 -17.07 5.57 -14.43
N ASP A 245 -17.63 5.82 -15.61
CA ASP A 245 -19.07 5.94 -15.79
C ASP A 245 -19.80 4.65 -15.39
N ALA A 246 -19.26 3.48 -15.74
CA ALA A 246 -19.82 2.20 -15.32
C ALA A 246 -19.80 2.01 -13.79
N ILE A 247 -18.81 2.57 -13.08
CA ILE A 247 -18.79 2.58 -11.61
C ILE A 247 -19.93 3.46 -11.08
N SER A 248 -20.12 4.66 -11.63
CA SER A 248 -21.23 5.55 -11.26
C SER A 248 -22.60 4.91 -11.48
N ASP A 249 -22.77 4.09 -12.54
CA ASP A 249 -24.00 3.38 -12.84
C ASP A 249 -24.40 2.35 -11.75
N PHE A 250 -23.45 1.88 -10.94
CA PHE A 250 -23.72 1.05 -9.75
C PHE A 250 -24.12 1.87 -8.51
N GLY A 251 -24.18 3.20 -8.62
CA GLY A 251 -24.62 4.12 -7.56
C GLY A 251 -23.49 4.70 -6.70
N PHE A 252 -22.23 4.49 -7.08
CA PHE A 252 -21.10 5.13 -6.41
C PHE A 252 -20.98 6.61 -6.79
N GLY A 253 -20.54 7.44 -5.85
CA GLY A 253 -20.40 8.88 -6.02
C GLY A 253 -19.56 9.53 -4.94
N LEU A 254 -19.15 10.77 -5.17
CA LEU A 254 -18.37 11.55 -4.20
C LEU A 254 -19.13 11.73 -2.88
N GLN A 255 -18.44 11.58 -1.76
CA GLN A 255 -18.99 11.77 -0.42
C GLN A 255 -18.50 13.07 0.22
N SER A 256 -19.43 13.87 0.77
CA SER A 256 -19.10 14.97 1.69
C SER A 256 -18.57 14.44 3.03
N GLY A 257 -17.67 15.16 3.70
CA GLY A 257 -17.05 14.64 4.91
C GLY A 257 -15.87 13.75 4.55
N TYR A 258 -14.72 14.33 4.22
CA TYR A 258 -13.54 13.59 3.78
C TYR A 258 -13.13 12.50 4.78
N PHE A 259 -13.04 12.86 6.06
CA PHE A 259 -12.65 11.91 7.09
C PHE A 259 -13.76 10.88 7.41
N GLU A 260 -15.03 11.19 7.13
CA GLU A 260 -16.14 10.23 7.33
C GLU A 260 -15.97 8.97 6.49
N ILE A 261 -15.35 9.07 5.32
CA ILE A 261 -15.08 7.94 4.40
C ILE A 261 -14.19 6.88 5.06
N PHE A 262 -13.33 7.30 6.01
CA PHE A 262 -12.39 6.41 6.69
C PHE A 262 -12.92 5.86 8.02
N LYS A 263 -14.21 6.10 8.31
CA LYS A 263 -14.91 5.43 9.42
C LYS A 263 -15.42 4.06 8.95
N PRO A 264 -15.61 3.09 9.86
CA PRO A 264 -16.18 1.79 9.54
C PRO A 264 -17.70 1.87 9.34
N ALA A 265 -18.13 2.69 8.38
CA ALA A 265 -19.52 3.00 8.09
C ALA A 265 -19.77 2.91 6.58
N VAL A 266 -21.02 2.64 6.20
CA VAL A 266 -21.41 2.68 4.79
C VAL A 266 -21.41 4.12 4.30
N ASP A 267 -20.75 4.33 3.17
CA ASP A 267 -20.53 5.61 2.52
C ASP A 267 -20.84 5.48 1.02
N THR A 268 -20.95 6.57 0.26
CA THR A 268 -21.28 6.50 -1.18
C THR A 268 -20.07 6.25 -2.08
N GLU A 269 -18.87 6.31 -1.53
CA GLU A 269 -17.60 6.41 -2.25
C GLU A 269 -16.82 5.09 -2.28
N THR A 270 -16.84 4.29 -1.21
CA THR A 270 -16.07 3.07 -1.04
C THR A 270 -16.52 1.97 -1.99
N ILE A 271 -15.74 1.76 -3.06
CA ILE A 271 -15.98 0.74 -4.10
C ILE A 271 -15.53 -0.64 -3.63
N TRP A 272 -14.39 -0.68 -2.94
CA TRP A 272 -13.87 -1.91 -2.35
C TRP A 272 -13.09 -1.57 -1.08
N PHE A 273 -13.52 -2.15 0.04
CA PHE A 273 -12.75 -2.17 1.28
C PHE A 273 -12.32 -3.58 1.63
N THR A 274 -11.43 -3.71 2.61
CA THR A 274 -11.04 -4.99 3.17
C THR A 274 -11.21 -4.98 4.68
N ASN A 275 -11.59 -6.14 5.23
CA ASN A 275 -11.79 -6.34 6.66
C ASN A 275 -10.44 -6.49 7.38
N THR A 276 -9.56 -5.50 7.23
CA THR A 276 -8.27 -5.43 7.91
C THR A 276 -8.16 -4.15 8.72
N GLY A 277 -7.48 -4.24 9.87
CA GLY A 277 -7.16 -3.07 10.67
C GLY A 277 -6.01 -2.28 10.05
N VAL A 278 -5.94 -0.99 10.37
CA VAL A 278 -4.87 -0.08 9.91
C VAL A 278 -4.07 0.47 11.09
N GLY A 279 -4.10 -0.22 12.23
CA GLY A 279 -3.50 0.24 13.47
C GLY A 279 -2.01 0.53 13.31
N SER A 280 -1.29 -0.28 12.55
CA SER A 280 0.12 -0.03 12.25
C SER A 280 0.37 1.32 11.55
N ARG A 281 -0.58 1.79 10.74
CA ARG A 281 -0.54 3.06 9.99
C ARG A 281 -1.10 4.25 10.80
N ILE A 282 -1.79 3.97 11.90
CA ILE A 282 -2.23 4.96 12.89
C ILE A 282 -1.10 5.21 13.89
N TRP A 283 -0.58 4.14 14.49
CA TRP A 283 0.33 4.22 15.62
C TRP A 283 1.77 4.55 15.20
N ASN A 284 2.16 4.28 13.95
CA ASN A 284 3.52 4.55 13.48
C ASN A 284 3.93 6.03 13.54
N GLY A 285 2.99 6.98 13.47
CA GLY A 285 3.27 8.42 13.52
C GLY A 285 3.05 9.03 14.92
N LEU A 286 2.02 8.57 15.63
CA LEU A 286 1.59 9.16 16.91
C LEU A 286 2.66 9.09 18.00
N HIS A 287 2.65 10.06 18.92
CA HIS A 287 3.56 10.08 20.05
C HIS A 287 3.27 8.95 21.05
N TYR A 288 4.26 8.59 21.86
CA TYR A 288 4.15 7.54 22.89
C TYR A 288 3.07 7.82 23.94
N PHE A 289 2.70 9.09 24.14
CA PHE A 289 1.64 9.50 25.08
C PHE A 289 0.30 9.77 24.42
N GLN A 290 0.22 9.69 23.09
CA GLN A 290 -1.07 9.74 22.39
C GLN A 290 -1.68 8.34 22.45
N THR A 291 -2.54 8.14 23.42
CA THR A 291 -3.18 6.86 23.74
C THR A 291 -4.70 6.96 23.60
N VAL A 292 -5.35 5.83 23.43
CA VAL A 292 -6.80 5.68 23.60
C VAL A 292 -7.06 4.48 24.53
N PRO A 293 -8.25 4.32 25.13
CA PRO A 293 -8.52 3.16 25.99
C PRO A 293 -8.24 1.81 25.32
N ASP A 294 -8.52 1.70 24.02
CA ASP A 294 -8.24 0.50 23.20
C ASP A 294 -6.74 0.29 22.88
N ASN A 295 -5.87 1.28 23.15
CA ASN A 295 -4.41 1.17 23.03
C ASN A 295 -3.68 2.06 24.05
N THR A 296 -3.46 1.52 25.24
CA THR A 296 -2.75 2.19 26.33
C THR A 296 -1.22 2.20 26.15
N GLY A 297 -0.69 1.49 25.15
CA GLY A 297 0.74 1.50 24.81
C GLY A 297 1.19 2.74 24.03
N GLY A 298 0.24 3.50 23.49
CA GLY A 298 0.49 4.73 22.74
C GLY A 298 1.02 4.50 21.33
N GLY A 299 1.38 5.60 20.67
CA GLY A 299 2.02 5.58 19.37
C GLY A 299 3.52 5.25 19.43
N TRP A 300 4.12 5.13 18.25
CA TRP A 300 5.50 4.67 18.04
C TRP A 300 6.43 5.80 17.58
N ASN A 301 5.86 6.98 17.34
CA ASN A 301 6.55 8.24 17.08
C ASN A 301 7.57 8.15 15.94
N GLY A 302 7.22 7.54 14.82
CA GLY A 302 8.11 7.34 13.67
C GLY A 302 7.79 8.25 12.51
N PHE A 303 6.74 7.85 11.79
CA PHE A 303 6.41 8.32 10.45
C PHE A 303 6.05 9.81 10.46
N SER A 304 6.41 10.51 9.40
CA SER A 304 6.14 11.94 9.21
C SER A 304 5.89 12.26 7.74
N THR A 305 5.33 13.42 7.45
CA THR A 305 5.29 13.97 6.09
C THR A 305 6.35 15.04 5.89
N LEU A 306 6.60 15.39 4.63
CA LEU A 306 7.43 16.52 4.24
C LEU A 306 6.66 17.83 4.39
N ALA A 307 7.37 18.90 4.75
CA ALA A 307 6.77 20.23 4.83
C ALA A 307 6.19 20.68 3.48
N GLU A 308 6.88 20.35 2.39
CA GLU A 308 6.49 20.65 1.02
C GLU A 308 5.14 20.02 0.66
N PHE A 309 4.91 18.77 1.08
CA PHE A 309 3.64 18.07 0.83
C PHE A 309 2.50 18.65 1.70
N TYR A 310 2.77 18.93 2.97
CA TYR A 310 1.82 19.59 3.87
C TYR A 310 1.37 20.97 3.35
N ASP A 311 2.29 21.73 2.75
CA ASP A 311 2.02 23.06 2.22
C ASP A 311 1.24 23.04 0.89
N LEU A 312 0.98 21.87 0.30
CA LEU A 312 0.04 21.72 -0.83
C LEU A 312 -1.41 21.98 -0.43
N PHE A 313 -1.73 21.88 0.85
CA PHE A 313 -3.09 22.00 1.37
C PHE A 313 -3.41 23.44 1.77
N GLU A 314 -4.58 23.94 1.36
CA GLU A 314 -5.00 25.30 1.72
C GLU A 314 -5.11 25.46 3.24
N GLY A 315 -4.65 26.61 3.77
CA GLY A 315 -4.72 26.93 5.20
C GLY A 315 -3.52 27.72 5.71
N SER A 316 -3.56 28.12 6.99
CA SER A 316 -2.48 28.87 7.65
C SER A 316 -1.15 28.12 7.60
N PRO A 317 -0.02 28.75 7.23
CA PRO A 317 1.27 28.08 7.24
C PRO A 317 1.83 27.81 8.64
N GLU A 318 1.33 28.51 9.67
CA GLU A 318 1.91 28.52 11.03
C GLU A 318 1.10 27.74 12.07
N HIS A 319 -0.16 27.40 11.79
CA HIS A 319 -1.05 26.73 12.76
C HIS A 319 -2.03 25.80 12.03
N ASN A 320 -2.36 24.64 12.62
CA ASN A 320 -3.35 23.69 12.08
C ASN A 320 -4.48 23.40 13.07
N HIS A 321 -5.22 24.43 13.48
CA HIS A 321 -6.34 24.30 14.43
C HIS A 321 -7.69 24.50 13.71
N PRO A 322 -8.83 24.09 14.31
CA PRO A 322 -10.15 24.20 13.66
C PRO A 322 -10.51 25.60 13.15
N ASP A 323 -9.93 26.64 13.72
CA ASP A 323 -10.17 28.05 13.39
C ASP A 323 -9.18 28.62 12.35
N ALA A 324 -8.26 27.82 11.81
CA ALA A 324 -7.20 28.28 10.92
C ALA A 324 -7.61 28.37 9.42
N GLY A 325 -8.86 28.03 9.09
CA GLY A 325 -9.45 28.24 7.75
C GLY A 325 -8.85 27.36 6.65
N GLN A 326 -8.31 26.21 7.01
CA GLN A 326 -7.77 25.20 6.10
C GLN A 326 -8.85 24.45 5.34
N GLU A 327 -8.49 23.87 4.18
CA GLU A 327 -9.37 22.92 3.50
C GLU A 327 -9.56 21.65 4.34
N GLU A 328 -10.68 20.96 4.11
CA GLU A 328 -11.12 19.83 4.92
C GLU A 328 -10.03 18.75 5.06
N ARG A 329 -9.35 18.42 3.96
CA ARG A 329 -8.39 17.31 3.88
C ARG A 329 -7.12 17.53 4.70
N ARG A 330 -6.78 18.79 5.00
CA ARG A 330 -5.65 19.11 5.87
C ARG A 330 -5.90 18.67 7.31
N GLY A 331 -7.17 18.55 7.69
CA GLY A 331 -7.59 18.25 9.05
C GLY A 331 -7.18 19.33 10.04
N PHE A 332 -7.03 18.96 11.30
CA PHE A 332 -6.72 19.89 12.39
C PHE A 332 -6.23 19.16 13.64
N VAL A 333 -5.57 19.90 14.52
CA VAL A 333 -5.27 19.55 15.90
C VAL A 333 -6.28 20.29 16.81
N PRO A 334 -7.10 19.58 17.61
CA PRO A 334 -8.05 20.23 18.50
C PRO A 334 -7.35 20.92 19.68
N TYR A 335 -8.00 21.92 20.28
CA TYR A 335 -7.48 22.60 21.48
C TYR A 335 -7.77 21.85 22.78
N GLU A 336 -8.75 20.95 22.77
CA GLU A 336 -9.18 20.10 23.88
C GLU A 336 -9.98 18.92 23.32
N GLY A 337 -10.22 17.91 24.16
CA GLY A 337 -11.08 16.78 23.81
C GLY A 337 -12.54 17.19 23.61
N THR A 338 -13.25 16.43 22.79
CA THR A 338 -14.68 16.62 22.54
C THR A 338 -15.49 16.00 23.68
N ARG A 339 -16.36 16.78 24.33
CA ARG A 339 -17.26 16.27 25.38
C ARG A 339 -18.34 15.36 24.81
N VAL A 340 -18.71 14.34 25.58
CA VAL A 340 -19.82 13.45 25.21
C VAL A 340 -21.13 14.26 25.07
N GLY A 341 -21.82 14.06 23.94
CA GLY A 341 -23.05 14.77 23.61
C GLY A 341 -22.86 16.15 22.98
N GLU A 342 -21.62 16.67 22.95
CA GLU A 342 -21.26 17.89 22.23
C GLU A 342 -20.58 17.60 20.88
N GLY A 343 -20.18 16.34 20.63
CA GLY A 343 -19.54 15.96 19.38
C GLY A 343 -20.40 16.17 18.14
N ASP A 344 -19.79 16.80 17.14
CA ASP A 344 -20.32 17.02 15.81
C ASP A 344 -19.35 16.49 14.73
N GLY A 345 -19.80 16.48 13.47
CA GLY A 345 -19.01 16.01 12.34
C GLY A 345 -18.31 14.66 12.60
N TYR A 346 -16.98 14.68 12.49
CA TYR A 346 -16.12 13.50 12.65
C TYR A 346 -16.31 12.75 13.96
N PHE A 347 -16.41 13.50 15.07
CA PHE A 347 -16.51 12.95 16.42
C PHE A 347 -17.96 12.70 16.85
N ALA A 348 -18.95 12.98 16.01
CA ALA A 348 -20.36 12.72 16.34
C ALA A 348 -20.60 11.25 16.68
N GLY A 349 -21.18 11.01 17.86
CA GLY A 349 -21.51 9.67 18.35
C GLY A 349 -20.31 8.84 18.84
N GLY A 350 -19.17 9.49 19.11
CA GLY A 350 -17.99 8.84 19.67
C GLY A 350 -18.23 8.16 21.03
N ARG A 351 -17.32 7.26 21.38
CA ARG A 351 -17.35 6.45 22.61
C ARG A 351 -16.66 7.15 23.77
N ASP A 352 -17.08 6.80 24.98
CA ASP A 352 -16.50 7.21 26.26
C ASP A 352 -16.42 5.92 27.10
N ASP A 353 -15.44 5.07 26.77
CA ASP A 353 -15.33 3.73 27.31
C ASP A 353 -14.80 3.74 28.76
N ASP A 354 -14.12 4.82 29.19
CA ASP A 354 -13.60 4.97 30.56
C ASP A 354 -14.47 5.84 31.49
N GLY A 355 -15.45 6.56 30.95
CA GLY A 355 -16.46 7.32 31.70
C GLY A 355 -15.96 8.68 32.21
N ASP A 356 -14.94 9.26 31.57
CA ASP A 356 -14.37 10.56 31.96
C ASP A 356 -15.17 11.77 31.44
N GLY A 357 -16.14 11.53 30.56
CA GLY A 357 -17.04 12.54 29.98
C GLY A 357 -16.54 13.14 28.66
N PHE A 358 -15.44 12.65 28.12
CA PHE A 358 -14.92 12.99 26.80
C PHE A 358 -15.03 11.81 25.83
N ILE A 359 -14.96 12.12 24.53
CA ILE A 359 -14.87 11.11 23.50
C ILE A 359 -13.44 10.59 23.44
N ASP A 360 -13.29 9.27 23.51
CA ASP A 360 -12.00 8.58 23.54
C ASP A 360 -11.10 8.99 22.37
N GLY A 361 -9.93 9.55 22.70
CA GLY A 361 -8.92 9.98 21.74
C GLY A 361 -9.27 11.21 20.93
N SER A 362 -10.36 11.92 21.24
CA SER A 362 -10.79 13.11 20.50
C SER A 362 -9.89 14.34 20.70
N ASP A 363 -8.91 14.25 21.60
CA ASP A 363 -7.77 15.17 21.74
C ASP A 363 -6.70 14.97 20.65
N ILE A 364 -6.66 13.80 20.02
CA ILE A 364 -5.78 13.53 18.88
C ILE A 364 -6.37 14.21 17.63
N GLY A 365 -5.51 14.93 16.90
CA GLY A 365 -5.90 15.59 15.66
C GLY A 365 -6.23 14.63 14.51
N ILE A 366 -6.93 15.13 13.49
CA ILE A 366 -7.21 14.44 12.23
C ILE A 366 -6.39 15.05 11.10
N GLY A 367 -6.07 14.29 10.05
CA GLY A 367 -5.28 14.78 8.92
C GLY A 367 -3.82 14.98 9.30
N PHE A 368 -3.34 16.23 9.34
CA PHE A 368 -1.97 16.54 9.72
C PHE A 368 -1.88 17.06 11.16
N LEU A 369 -1.02 16.46 11.98
CA LEU A 369 -0.73 16.96 13.32
C LEU A 369 0.52 17.83 13.24
N PHE A 370 0.30 19.13 13.36
CA PHE A 370 1.32 20.18 13.30
C PHE A 370 1.08 21.19 14.43
N GLY A 371 2.14 21.61 15.10
CA GLY A 371 2.08 22.53 16.23
C GLY A 371 1.86 21.85 17.58
N GLN A 372 1.38 22.61 18.55
CA GLN A 372 1.15 22.16 19.92
C GLN A 372 0.04 21.09 19.95
N GLN A 373 0.29 19.98 20.62
CA GLN A 373 -0.72 18.95 20.91
C GLN A 373 -1.36 19.21 22.28
N TYR A 374 -2.61 18.79 22.45
CA TYR A 374 -3.41 19.05 23.65
C TYR A 374 -3.98 17.74 24.21
N GLU A 375 -4.24 17.73 25.50
CA GLU A 375 -4.94 16.67 26.21
C GLU A 375 -6.46 16.91 26.19
N LEU A 376 -7.23 15.92 26.66
CA LEU A 376 -8.69 16.01 26.70
C LEU A 376 -9.22 17.22 27.46
N ASP A 377 -8.52 17.66 28.51
CA ASP A 377 -8.92 18.82 29.33
C ASP A 377 -8.37 20.17 28.84
N GLY A 378 -7.70 20.17 27.68
CA GLY A 378 -7.11 21.35 27.05
C GLY A 378 -5.74 21.76 27.60
N ASN A 379 -5.17 20.99 28.53
CA ASN A 379 -3.76 21.17 28.88
C ASN A 379 -2.84 20.82 27.71
N MET A 380 -1.66 21.42 27.68
CA MET A 380 -0.64 21.08 26.69
C MET A 380 -0.09 19.69 26.98
N THR A 381 -0.13 18.80 25.98
CA THR A 381 0.59 17.53 26.08
C THR A 381 2.09 17.81 26.19
N GLU A 382 2.76 17.08 27.07
CA GLU A 382 4.21 17.12 27.22
C GLU A 382 4.89 15.95 26.47
N ASP A 383 6.12 16.18 26.04
CA ASP A 383 7.06 15.18 25.56
C ASP A 383 7.61 14.36 26.75
N ARG A 384 8.34 13.27 26.51
CA ARG A 384 8.93 12.44 27.59
C ARG A 384 9.97 13.18 28.42
N GLY A 385 10.47 14.32 27.93
CA GLY A 385 11.37 15.23 28.64
C GLY A 385 10.65 16.29 29.49
N GLY A 386 9.32 16.37 29.45
CA GLY A 386 8.52 17.38 30.14
C GLY A 386 8.47 18.74 29.43
N ASN A 387 8.83 18.81 28.14
CA ASN A 387 8.62 20.02 27.32
C ASN A 387 7.28 19.91 26.58
N PRO A 388 6.69 21.01 26.11
CA PRO A 388 5.49 20.92 25.29
C PRO A 388 5.72 20.06 24.04
N LEU A 389 4.84 19.09 23.79
CA LEU A 389 4.84 18.28 22.58
C LEU A 389 4.37 19.14 21.41
N PHE A 390 5.33 19.66 20.66
CA PHE A 390 5.10 20.56 19.54
C PHE A 390 5.69 19.97 18.26
N TYR A 391 4.84 19.59 17.31
CA TYR A 391 5.33 19.06 16.03
C TYR A 391 5.78 20.17 15.09
N THR A 392 7.01 20.10 14.60
CA THR A 392 7.61 21.11 13.70
C THR A 392 7.54 20.68 12.23
N LYS A 393 7.60 21.65 11.30
CA LYS A 393 7.79 21.34 9.88
C LYS A 393 9.19 20.83 9.61
N GLU A 394 10.17 21.38 10.31
CA GLU A 394 11.58 21.19 10.06
C GLU A 394 12.05 19.81 10.57
N LEU A 395 12.80 19.13 9.70
CA LEU A 395 13.56 17.95 10.04
C LEU A 395 15.07 18.33 9.98
N PRO A 396 15.87 18.08 11.03
CA PRO A 396 17.33 18.32 10.99
C PRO A 396 18.07 17.46 9.96
N GLY A 397 17.44 16.39 9.47
CA GLY A 397 17.97 15.43 8.51
C GLY A 397 17.23 14.10 8.62
N LEU A 398 17.71 13.07 7.93
CA LEU A 398 17.22 11.68 8.12
C LEU A 398 17.68 11.06 9.45
N LEU A 399 18.58 11.75 10.16
CA LEU A 399 19.19 11.38 11.43
C LEU A 399 19.10 12.56 12.39
N GLY A 400 19.15 12.28 13.69
CA GLY A 400 19.19 13.32 14.73
C GLY A 400 17.83 13.93 15.06
N ASN A 401 16.75 13.23 14.74
CA ASN A 401 15.39 13.63 15.06
C ASN A 401 15.04 13.25 16.50
N ASN A 402 14.28 14.11 17.18
CA ASN A 402 13.71 13.83 18.51
C ASN A 402 12.23 13.46 18.35
N GLU A 403 11.39 13.63 19.37
CA GLU A 403 9.96 13.33 19.26
C GLU A 403 9.09 14.48 18.74
N SER A 404 9.63 15.69 18.62
CA SER A 404 8.92 16.87 18.09
C SER A 404 9.17 17.15 16.61
N THR A 405 10.25 16.67 16.00
CA THR A 405 10.53 17.03 14.60
C THR A 405 9.59 16.36 13.61
N GLY A 406 9.17 17.06 12.56
CA GLY A 406 8.31 16.55 11.49
C GLY A 406 6.81 16.55 11.82
N ILE A 407 5.99 16.67 10.78
CA ILE A 407 4.53 16.68 10.87
C ILE A 407 4.01 15.23 10.88
N ARG A 408 3.05 14.89 11.74
CA ARG A 408 2.42 13.54 11.69
C ARG A 408 1.21 13.54 10.77
N VAL A 409 0.92 12.38 10.19
CA VAL A 409 -0.19 12.19 9.25
C VAL A 409 -1.12 11.12 9.81
N LEU A 410 -2.42 11.39 9.79
CA LEU A 410 -3.45 10.53 10.36
C LEU A 410 -4.73 10.62 9.55
N LYS A 411 -4.91 9.69 8.61
CA LYS A 411 -6.13 9.59 7.77
C LYS A 411 -7.21 8.71 8.40
N TYR A 412 -6.78 7.60 8.98
CA TYR A 412 -7.62 6.78 9.86
C TYR A 412 -7.36 7.18 11.31
N HIS A 413 -8.40 7.24 12.15
CA HIS A 413 -8.29 7.77 13.50
C HIS A 413 -8.56 6.71 14.57
N PRO A 414 -7.82 6.69 15.70
CA PRO A 414 -7.97 5.67 16.74
C PRO A 414 -9.33 5.69 17.45
N THR A 415 -10.05 6.82 17.50
CA THR A 415 -11.44 6.90 18.03
C THR A 415 -12.40 5.91 17.35
N ASN A 416 -12.14 5.56 16.08
CA ASN A 416 -12.95 4.61 15.32
C ASN A 416 -12.44 3.15 15.41
N GLY A 417 -11.48 2.89 16.31
CA GLY A 417 -10.87 1.60 16.54
C GLY A 417 -9.73 1.31 15.56
N ALA A 418 -8.49 1.26 16.08
CA ALA A 418 -7.30 1.05 15.25
C ALA A 418 -7.24 -0.33 14.57
N TYR A 419 -7.95 -1.32 15.11
CA TYR A 419 -8.02 -2.67 14.59
C TYR A 419 -9.40 -3.03 14.02
N THR A 420 -10.25 -2.02 13.82
CA THR A 420 -11.54 -2.21 13.14
C THR A 420 -11.26 -2.61 11.69
N GLY A 421 -11.90 -3.70 11.24
CA GLY A 421 -11.72 -4.23 9.89
C GLY A 421 -12.41 -3.36 8.84
N HIS A 422 -11.79 -2.25 8.44
CA HIS A 422 -12.29 -1.36 7.41
C HIS A 422 -11.15 -0.52 6.81
N MET A 423 -10.38 -1.12 5.92
CA MET A 423 -9.40 -0.39 5.10
C MET A 423 -9.93 -0.25 3.68
N VAL A 424 -10.06 0.99 3.22
CA VAL A 424 -10.51 1.33 1.88
C VAL A 424 -9.38 1.04 0.91
N LEU A 425 -9.66 0.29 -0.16
CA LEU A 425 -8.72 0.01 -1.24
C LEU A 425 -9.03 0.89 -2.44
N PHE A 426 -10.29 0.84 -2.88
CA PHE A 426 -10.79 1.57 -4.04
C PHE A 426 -11.94 2.46 -3.61
N ARG A 427 -11.90 3.72 -4.02
CA ARG A 427 -12.98 4.68 -3.79
C ARG A 427 -13.23 5.57 -4.99
N TYR A 428 -14.44 6.09 -5.05
CA TYR A 428 -14.93 6.85 -6.18
C TYR A 428 -14.19 8.17 -6.41
N ALA A 429 -13.68 8.89 -5.41
CA ALA A 429 -12.95 10.13 -5.75
C ALA A 429 -11.64 9.86 -6.51
N ASP A 430 -10.99 8.71 -6.30
CA ASP A 430 -9.89 8.33 -7.19
C ASP A 430 -10.38 8.05 -8.60
N ALA A 431 -11.48 7.29 -8.76
CA ALA A 431 -12.09 7.06 -10.07
C ALA A 431 -12.48 8.37 -10.77
N HIS A 432 -13.04 9.31 -10.01
CA HIS A 432 -13.39 10.65 -10.45
C HIS A 432 -12.16 11.43 -10.95
N LEU A 433 -11.06 11.41 -10.20
CA LEU A 433 -9.79 12.03 -10.62
C LEU A 433 -9.13 11.28 -11.78
N MET A 434 -9.25 9.95 -11.87
CA MET A 434 -8.81 9.18 -13.05
C MET A 434 -9.57 9.62 -14.31
N LYS A 435 -10.89 9.86 -14.19
CA LYS A 435 -11.70 10.39 -15.30
C LYS A 435 -11.28 11.81 -15.68
N ALA A 436 -11.06 12.69 -14.71
CA ALA A 436 -10.59 14.05 -14.98
C ALA A 436 -9.23 14.06 -15.67
N GLU A 437 -8.28 13.25 -15.19
CA GLU A 437 -6.96 13.11 -15.81
C GLU A 437 -7.06 12.50 -17.22
N ALA A 438 -7.88 11.47 -17.41
CA ALA A 438 -8.07 10.86 -18.73
C ALA A 438 -8.61 11.89 -19.74
N ILE A 439 -9.57 12.74 -19.34
CA ILE A 439 -10.09 13.82 -20.19
C ILE A 439 -9.00 14.85 -20.48
N MET A 440 -8.21 15.26 -19.47
CA MET A 440 -7.07 16.16 -19.65
C MET A 440 -6.06 15.61 -20.67
N ARG A 441 -5.88 14.28 -20.71
CA ARG A 441 -4.99 13.56 -21.64
C ARG A 441 -5.65 13.21 -22.98
N GLY A 442 -6.81 13.77 -23.30
CA GLY A 442 -7.47 13.63 -24.61
C GLY A 442 -8.60 12.60 -24.68
N GLY A 443 -8.98 11.98 -23.55
CA GLY A 443 -10.20 11.17 -23.46
C GLY A 443 -11.46 12.02 -23.64
N THR A 444 -12.52 11.42 -24.19
CA THR A 444 -13.81 12.11 -24.35
C THR A 444 -14.78 11.78 -23.22
N GLY A 445 -15.62 12.74 -22.82
CA GLY A 445 -16.73 12.48 -21.87
C GLY A 445 -16.92 13.50 -20.74
N GLY A 446 -16.40 14.72 -20.88
CA GLY A 446 -16.61 15.78 -19.89
C GLY A 446 -15.62 16.93 -19.99
N ASP A 447 -15.51 17.70 -18.92
CA ASP A 447 -14.55 18.77 -18.72
C ASP A 447 -13.70 18.45 -17.48
N ALA A 448 -12.39 18.28 -17.67
CA ALA A 448 -11.47 17.91 -16.60
C ALA A 448 -11.41 18.96 -15.47
N LEU A 449 -11.43 20.25 -15.82
CA LEU A 449 -11.37 21.33 -14.83
C LEU A 449 -12.64 21.34 -13.98
N ALA A 450 -13.80 21.10 -14.60
CA ALA A 450 -15.07 21.05 -13.89
C ALA A 450 -15.11 19.88 -12.88
N LEU A 451 -14.64 18.70 -13.27
CA LEU A 451 -14.56 17.53 -12.37
C LEU A 451 -13.60 17.77 -11.19
N VAL A 452 -12.44 18.36 -11.45
CA VAL A 452 -11.49 18.73 -10.38
C VAL A 452 -12.12 19.75 -9.42
N ASN A 453 -12.77 20.79 -9.95
CA ASN A 453 -13.40 21.81 -9.12
C ASN A 453 -14.60 21.28 -8.32
N GLU A 454 -15.36 20.33 -8.86
CA GLU A 454 -16.43 19.64 -8.13
C GLU A 454 -15.89 18.98 -6.85
N LEU A 455 -14.76 18.26 -6.95
CA LEU A 455 -14.11 17.67 -5.79
C LEU A 455 -13.54 18.74 -4.85
N ARG A 456 -12.85 19.75 -5.38
CA ARG A 456 -12.24 20.81 -4.56
C ARG A 456 -13.28 21.55 -3.73
N GLU A 457 -14.39 21.95 -4.34
CA GLU A 457 -15.48 22.63 -3.64
C GLU A 457 -16.12 21.72 -2.58
N LEU A 458 -16.28 20.43 -2.87
CA LEU A 458 -16.76 19.44 -1.89
C LEU A 458 -15.84 19.34 -0.66
N ARG A 459 -14.52 19.49 -0.87
CA ARG A 459 -13.47 19.47 0.17
C ARG A 459 -13.19 20.85 0.79
N GLN A 460 -14.05 21.84 0.51
CA GLN A 460 -13.90 23.21 1.00
C GLN A 460 -12.59 23.90 0.57
N ALA A 461 -12.01 23.44 -0.55
CA ALA A 461 -10.86 24.07 -1.20
C ALA A 461 -11.34 25.05 -2.28
N SER A 462 -10.50 26.03 -2.59
CA SER A 462 -10.79 27.06 -3.58
C SER A 462 -10.82 26.46 -5.00
N PRO A 463 -11.82 26.78 -5.86
CA PRO A 463 -11.82 26.28 -7.24
C PRO A 463 -10.66 26.87 -8.04
N LEU A 464 -10.09 26.07 -8.94
CA LEU A 464 -9.03 26.47 -9.87
C LEU A 464 -9.59 27.25 -11.06
N GLY A 465 -8.83 28.24 -11.53
CA GLY A 465 -9.15 28.97 -12.78
C GLY A 465 -8.70 28.26 -14.06
N SER A 466 -7.77 27.30 -13.95
CA SER A 466 -7.24 26.47 -15.03
C SER A 466 -6.67 25.18 -14.45
N LEU A 467 -6.53 24.14 -15.27
CA LEU A 467 -5.96 22.86 -14.86
C LEU A 467 -4.67 22.57 -15.63
N THR A 468 -3.54 22.54 -14.92
CA THR A 468 -2.24 22.07 -15.42
C THR A 468 -1.97 20.63 -14.98
N GLU A 469 -0.90 20.02 -15.52
CA GLU A 469 -0.46 18.69 -15.06
C GLU A 469 -0.06 18.71 -13.57
N GLN A 470 0.59 19.78 -13.11
CA GLN A 470 0.93 19.94 -11.70
C GLN A 470 -0.32 20.05 -10.84
N ASP A 471 -1.32 20.84 -11.25
CA ASP A 471 -2.57 20.98 -10.50
C ASP A 471 -3.29 19.62 -10.35
N MET A 472 -3.28 18.78 -11.40
CA MET A 472 -3.83 17.43 -11.34
C MET A 472 -3.03 16.53 -10.38
N LEU A 473 -1.70 16.54 -10.47
CA LEU A 473 -0.85 15.74 -9.58
C LEU A 473 -1.03 16.15 -8.11
N ASP A 474 -1.10 17.45 -7.84
CA ASP A 474 -1.30 17.98 -6.50
C ASP A 474 -2.71 17.63 -5.98
N GLU A 475 -3.74 17.69 -6.83
CA GLU A 475 -5.09 17.31 -6.43
C GLU A 475 -5.20 15.83 -6.10
N ARG A 476 -4.53 14.97 -6.87
CA ARG A 476 -4.42 13.55 -6.56
C ARG A 476 -3.68 13.32 -5.25
N GLY A 477 -2.59 14.04 -4.99
CA GLY A 477 -1.88 13.99 -3.70
C GLY A 477 -2.76 14.41 -2.52
N ARG A 478 -3.41 15.56 -2.61
CA ARG A 478 -4.32 16.05 -1.56
C ARG A 478 -5.47 15.08 -1.28
N GLU A 479 -6.06 14.51 -2.32
CA GLU A 479 -7.18 13.60 -2.17
C GLU A 479 -6.72 12.24 -1.62
N LEU A 480 -5.64 11.67 -2.17
CA LEU A 480 -5.30 10.24 -2.02
C LEU A 480 -4.11 9.95 -1.09
N TYR A 481 -3.63 10.94 -0.33
CA TYR A 481 -2.44 10.73 0.50
C TYR A 481 -2.56 9.50 1.40
N ILE A 482 -1.48 8.72 1.53
CA ILE A 482 -1.40 7.48 2.32
C ILE A 482 -2.38 6.35 1.91
N GLU A 483 -2.84 6.32 0.66
CA GLU A 483 -3.72 5.28 0.10
C GLU A 483 -3.05 4.33 -0.93
N MET A 484 -1.71 4.30 -0.98
CA MET A 484 -0.85 3.46 -1.81
C MET A 484 -0.81 3.80 -3.30
N TRP A 485 -1.17 5.04 -3.66
CA TRP A 485 -1.25 5.47 -5.07
C TRP A 485 -0.19 6.48 -5.50
N ARG A 486 0.46 7.18 -4.56
CA ARG A 486 1.30 8.34 -4.87
C ARG A 486 2.46 8.01 -5.79
N ARG A 487 3.19 6.92 -5.57
CA ARG A 487 4.29 6.50 -6.46
C ARG A 487 3.84 6.37 -7.92
N GLN A 488 2.70 5.73 -8.20
CA GLN A 488 2.20 5.57 -9.57
C GLN A 488 1.87 6.91 -10.22
N ASP A 489 1.30 7.82 -9.44
CA ASP A 489 0.98 9.16 -9.90
C ASP A 489 2.26 9.96 -10.19
N LEU A 490 3.25 9.94 -9.28
CA LEU A 490 4.55 10.57 -9.53
C LEU A 490 5.24 9.99 -10.77
N ILE A 491 5.19 8.68 -11.01
CA ILE A 491 5.78 8.07 -12.22
C ILE A 491 5.05 8.55 -13.47
N ARG A 492 3.71 8.54 -13.47
CA ARG A 492 2.89 8.94 -14.63
C ARG A 492 3.04 10.41 -15.00
N PHE A 493 3.36 11.26 -14.02
CA PHE A 493 3.63 12.69 -14.20
C PHE A 493 5.13 13.02 -14.32
N GLY A 494 6.01 12.00 -14.35
CA GLY A 494 7.45 12.19 -14.48
C GLY A 494 8.11 12.93 -13.31
N GLN A 495 7.55 12.83 -12.11
CA GLN A 495 8.04 13.49 -10.88
C GLN A 495 8.73 12.52 -9.90
N PHE A 496 8.61 11.21 -10.09
CA PHE A 496 9.11 10.22 -9.11
C PHE A 496 10.62 10.29 -8.91
N THR A 497 11.37 10.62 -9.95
CA THR A 497 12.84 10.67 -9.95
C THR A 497 13.40 12.07 -9.67
N GLU A 498 12.53 13.08 -9.49
CA GLU A 498 12.95 14.45 -9.17
C GLU A 498 13.45 14.60 -7.72
N ALA A 499 14.11 15.72 -7.43
CA ALA A 499 14.61 16.00 -6.09
C ALA A 499 13.48 16.46 -5.15
N TRP A 500 13.53 16.02 -3.89
CA TRP A 500 12.72 16.54 -2.79
C TRP A 500 13.57 16.56 -1.51
N GLU A 501 12.99 17.00 -0.39
CA GLU A 501 13.71 17.11 0.88
C GLU A 501 14.47 15.81 1.22
N PHE A 502 15.80 15.90 1.43
CA PHE A 502 16.72 14.76 1.69
C PHE A 502 16.86 13.68 0.61
N LYS A 503 16.24 13.84 -0.56
CA LYS A 503 16.44 12.97 -1.73
C LYS A 503 16.91 13.80 -2.94
N PRO A 504 18.15 13.61 -3.42
CA PRO A 504 18.55 14.20 -4.70
C PRO A 504 17.79 13.56 -5.86
N ALA A 505 17.76 14.21 -7.02
CA ALA A 505 17.24 13.60 -8.24
C ALA A 505 17.97 12.29 -8.55
N THR A 506 17.22 11.29 -9.02
CA THR A 506 17.68 9.95 -9.37
C THR A 506 17.44 9.64 -10.85
N ASP A 507 17.97 8.52 -11.32
CA ASP A 507 17.79 8.07 -12.70
C ASP A 507 16.43 7.34 -12.87
N ASP A 508 15.80 7.47 -14.05
CA ASP A 508 14.51 6.86 -14.38
C ASP A 508 14.46 5.34 -14.24
N THR A 509 15.62 4.68 -14.18
CA THR A 509 15.74 3.27 -13.78
C THR A 509 15.12 2.95 -12.42
N ARG A 510 14.97 3.96 -11.53
CA ARG A 510 14.29 3.81 -10.24
C ARG A 510 12.78 3.68 -10.33
N ASN A 511 12.17 3.99 -11.48
CA ASN A 511 10.74 3.77 -11.72
C ASN A 511 10.33 2.29 -11.55
N LEU A 512 11.28 1.35 -11.72
CA LEU A 512 11.10 -0.05 -11.36
C LEU A 512 12.00 -0.43 -10.19
N PHE A 513 11.45 -1.22 -9.27
CA PHE A 513 12.22 -1.85 -8.21
C PHE A 513 13.12 -2.97 -8.79
N PRO A 514 14.24 -3.29 -8.13
CA PRO A 514 15.09 -4.40 -8.55
C PRO A 514 14.36 -5.73 -8.42
N ILE A 515 14.71 -6.69 -9.29
CA ILE A 515 14.39 -8.09 -9.05
C ILE A 515 15.23 -8.55 -7.86
N PRO A 516 14.63 -9.16 -6.82
CA PRO A 516 15.39 -9.58 -5.64
C PRO A 516 16.53 -10.55 -6.00
N SER A 517 17.70 -10.41 -5.36
CA SER A 517 18.88 -11.26 -5.64
C SER A 517 18.59 -12.76 -5.54
N ILE A 518 17.76 -13.15 -4.56
CA ILE A 518 17.35 -14.54 -4.34
C ILE A 518 16.49 -15.03 -5.51
N ALA A 519 15.58 -14.19 -6.03
CA ALA A 519 14.74 -14.55 -7.17
C ALA A 519 15.56 -14.78 -8.45
N LEU A 520 16.57 -13.93 -8.71
CA LEU A 520 17.51 -14.10 -9.82
C LEU A 520 18.32 -15.39 -9.72
N THR A 521 18.63 -15.82 -8.49
CA THR A 521 19.36 -17.07 -8.25
C THR A 521 18.44 -18.29 -8.45
N SER A 522 17.16 -18.17 -8.09
CA SER A 522 16.19 -19.28 -8.16
C SER A 522 15.57 -19.49 -9.54
N ASN A 523 15.55 -18.47 -10.41
CA ASN A 523 14.97 -18.58 -11.75
C ASN A 523 15.92 -17.94 -12.79
N PRO A 524 16.62 -18.76 -13.60
CA PRO A 524 17.59 -18.27 -14.58
C PRO A 524 16.95 -17.48 -15.75
N ASN A 525 15.61 -17.50 -15.89
CA ASN A 525 14.90 -16.73 -16.90
C ASN A 525 14.70 -15.26 -16.50
N LEU A 526 14.90 -14.91 -15.23
CA LEU A 526 14.83 -13.52 -14.76
C LEU A 526 16.12 -12.77 -15.11
N VAL A 527 15.97 -11.51 -15.47
CA VAL A 527 17.10 -10.59 -15.65
C VAL A 527 16.96 -9.43 -14.67
N GLN A 528 18.07 -8.86 -14.21
CA GLN A 528 17.99 -7.67 -13.35
C GLN A 528 17.44 -6.49 -14.15
N ASN A 529 16.61 -5.67 -13.51
CA ASN A 529 16.16 -4.41 -14.07
C ASN A 529 17.36 -3.45 -14.25
N PRO A 530 17.37 -2.60 -15.28
CA PRO A 530 18.47 -1.66 -15.48
C PRO A 530 18.71 -0.79 -14.24
N GLY A 531 19.98 -0.47 -13.95
CA GLY A 531 20.37 0.40 -12.82
C GLY A 531 20.76 -0.32 -11.52
N TYR A 532 20.69 -1.66 -11.46
CA TYR A 532 20.96 -2.47 -10.27
C TYR A 532 22.03 -3.53 -10.46
#